data_AF-A0A7K6LX94-F1
#
_entry.id   AF-A0A7K6LX94-F1
#
_cell.length_a   1.000
_cell.length_b   1.000
_cell.length_c   1.000
_cell.angle_alpha   90.00
_cell.angle_beta   90.00
_cell.angle_gamma   90.00
#
_symmetry.space_group_name_H-M   'P 1'
#
loop_
_entity.id
_entity.type
_entity.pdbx_description
1 polymer ?
#
loop_
_entity_poly.entity_id
_entity_poly.type
_entity_poly.pdbx_seq_one_letter_code
_entity_poly.pdbx_strand_id
1 'polypeptide(L)'
;FPPISQVKGPGVGLLGFSKGGEVSLAMTAFLKNIIATVTLIPLSYKDKSIPTLTLYEHKAKATNSKILDYSDVPEDPFQAPGNQSLIPLEKAEAQFLFIVGQDDRVVKSEYYATEVCKLLQAQGKENFQILSYPGTGHCIDPPFFPLYPIGNHPVFHKRAVLGGELRAYSKAQVHAWSQIQAFFKKHL
;
A
#
# COMPACT_ATOMS: atom_id res chain seq x y z
N PHE A 1 -9.30 19.54 -22.55
CA PHE A 1 -10.27 18.43 -22.45
C PHE A 1 -11.64 19.02 -22.10
N PRO A 2 -12.75 18.52 -22.68
CA PRO A 2 -14.09 18.83 -22.17
C PRO A 2 -14.25 18.27 -20.74
N PRO A 3 -15.18 18.80 -19.92
CA PRO A 3 -15.51 18.17 -18.65
C PRO A 3 -16.07 16.76 -18.90
N ILE A 4 -15.59 15.78 -18.13
CA ILE A 4 -16.13 14.41 -18.17
C ILE A 4 -17.48 14.45 -17.46
N SER A 5 -18.57 14.63 -18.22
CA SER A 5 -19.94 14.91 -17.75
C SER A 5 -20.60 13.80 -16.93
N GLN A 6 -19.86 12.74 -16.61
CA GLN A 6 -20.30 11.59 -15.81
C GLN A 6 -19.54 11.45 -14.47
N VAL A 7 -18.59 12.34 -14.17
CA VAL A 7 -17.88 12.37 -12.88
C VAL A 7 -18.51 13.42 -11.97
N LYS A 8 -19.06 12.97 -10.83
CA LYS A 8 -19.80 13.79 -9.84
C LYS A 8 -18.99 14.98 -9.28
N GLY A 9 -17.71 14.78 -9.00
CA GLY A 9 -16.88 15.78 -8.30
C GLY A 9 -17.29 16.00 -6.83
N PRO A 10 -16.71 17.01 -6.14
CA PRO A 10 -15.74 17.99 -6.62
C PRO A 10 -14.30 17.46 -6.74
N GLY A 11 -14.07 16.24 -6.27
CA GLY A 11 -12.78 15.54 -6.33
C GLY A 11 -12.93 14.06 -6.68
N VAL A 12 -11.86 13.29 -6.48
CA VAL A 12 -11.81 11.85 -6.81
C VAL A 12 -11.35 11.00 -5.61
N GLY A 13 -11.72 9.71 -5.64
CA GLY A 13 -11.10 8.67 -4.81
C GLY A 13 -10.01 7.94 -5.58
N LEU A 14 -8.97 7.46 -4.88
CA LEU A 14 -7.87 6.69 -5.45
C LEU A 14 -7.83 5.28 -4.87
N LEU A 15 -7.70 4.25 -5.72
CA LEU A 15 -7.51 2.86 -5.32
C LEU A 15 -6.19 2.37 -5.91
N GLY A 16 -5.19 2.19 -5.05
CA GLY A 16 -3.84 1.81 -5.44
C GLY A 16 -3.38 0.52 -4.78
N PHE A 17 -2.85 -0.40 -5.60
CA PHE A 17 -2.27 -1.67 -5.16
C PHE A 17 -0.75 -1.68 -5.39
N SER A 18 0.02 -2.25 -4.44
CA SER A 18 1.49 -2.32 -4.49
C SER A 18 2.09 -0.96 -4.90
N LYS A 19 2.94 -0.89 -5.94
CA LYS A 19 3.51 0.38 -6.45
C LYS A 19 2.45 1.47 -6.77
N GLY A 20 1.22 1.09 -7.13
CA GLY A 20 0.11 2.02 -7.37
C GLY A 20 -0.50 2.61 -6.09
N GLY A 21 -0.36 1.92 -4.96
CA GLY A 21 -0.66 2.46 -3.63
C GLY A 21 0.23 3.65 -3.30
N GLU A 22 1.53 3.50 -3.56
CA GLU A 22 2.52 4.56 -3.33
C GLU A 22 2.24 5.82 -4.13
N VAL A 23 1.89 5.65 -5.40
CA VAL A 23 1.39 6.74 -6.25
C VAL A 23 0.16 7.40 -5.61
N SER A 24 -0.79 6.62 -5.13
CA SER A 24 -2.03 7.13 -4.53
C SER A 24 -1.80 7.92 -3.24
N LEU A 25 -0.82 7.56 -2.41
CA LEU A 25 -0.41 8.35 -1.24
C LEU A 25 0.31 9.64 -1.64
N ALA A 26 1.28 9.55 -2.56
CA ALA A 26 2.04 10.71 -3.01
C ALA A 26 1.12 11.75 -3.68
N MET A 27 0.14 11.28 -4.45
CA MET A 27 -0.94 12.10 -4.97
C MET A 27 -1.70 12.83 -3.85
N THR A 28 -2.12 12.16 -2.76
CA THR A 28 -2.83 12.84 -1.65
C THR A 28 -1.99 13.90 -0.92
N ALA A 29 -0.68 13.76 -0.88
CA ALA A 29 0.23 14.70 -0.21
C ALA A 29 0.63 15.91 -1.07
N PHE A 30 0.43 15.84 -2.40
CA PHE A 30 0.96 16.82 -3.34
C PHE A 30 -0.03 17.36 -4.39
N LEU A 31 -1.22 16.77 -4.51
CA LEU A 31 -2.31 17.22 -5.39
C LEU A 31 -3.51 17.70 -4.57
N LYS A 32 -4.32 18.58 -5.17
CA LYS A 32 -5.61 19.01 -4.63
C LYS A 32 -6.75 18.13 -5.17
N ASN A 33 -7.91 18.20 -4.51
CA ASN A 33 -9.16 17.56 -4.94
C ASN A 33 -9.13 16.02 -4.96
N ILE A 34 -8.34 15.39 -4.07
CA ILE A 34 -8.46 13.97 -3.74
C ILE A 34 -9.15 13.86 -2.39
N ILE A 35 -10.24 13.09 -2.33
CA ILE A 35 -11.12 13.03 -1.15
C ILE A 35 -10.85 11.77 -0.32
N ALA A 36 -10.51 10.65 -0.97
CA ALA A 36 -10.31 9.35 -0.33
C ALA A 36 -9.20 8.54 -1.04
N THR A 37 -8.47 7.70 -0.31
CA THR A 37 -7.39 6.87 -0.87
C THR A 37 -7.28 5.50 -0.20
N VAL A 38 -6.93 4.47 -0.98
CA VAL A 38 -6.66 3.08 -0.55
C VAL A 38 -5.30 2.66 -1.12
N THR A 39 -4.42 2.05 -0.30
CA THR A 39 -2.96 2.17 -0.56
C THR A 39 -1.99 1.24 0.20
N LEU A 40 -0.74 1.18 -0.32
CA LEU A 40 0.50 0.55 0.15
C LEU A 40 1.76 1.41 -0.27
N ILE A 41 2.53 1.99 0.68
CA ILE A 41 4.02 2.30 0.68
C ILE A 41 4.45 3.60 -0.18
N PRO A 42 5.71 4.10 -0.50
CA PRO A 42 5.97 5.52 -0.99
C PRO A 42 6.51 5.88 -2.45
N LEU A 43 6.36 7.14 -2.93
CA LEU A 43 6.80 7.70 -4.27
C LEU A 43 6.95 9.27 -4.34
N SER A 44 7.71 9.80 -5.31
CA SER A 44 8.13 11.22 -5.55
C SER A 44 7.25 12.06 -6.52
N TYR A 45 7.31 13.42 -6.50
CA TYR A 45 6.51 14.28 -7.41
C TYR A 45 7.06 15.71 -7.67
N LYS A 46 7.14 16.13 -8.95
CA LYS A 46 7.65 17.44 -9.41
C LYS A 46 9.01 17.79 -8.75
N ASP A 47 9.18 19.05 -8.36
CA ASP A 47 10.37 19.59 -7.68
C ASP A 47 10.55 18.99 -6.27
N LYS A 48 9.56 18.24 -5.77
CA LYS A 48 9.61 17.50 -4.50
C LYS A 48 10.04 16.06 -4.75
N SER A 49 11.35 15.86 -4.89
CA SER A 49 11.92 14.53 -4.87
C SER A 49 11.81 13.95 -3.44
N ILE A 50 11.06 12.85 -3.31
CA ILE A 50 11.23 11.89 -2.22
C ILE A 50 12.26 10.87 -2.73
N PRO A 51 13.42 10.71 -2.08
CA PRO A 51 14.43 9.75 -2.50
C PRO A 51 13.90 8.31 -2.57
N THR A 52 14.30 7.58 -3.60
CA THR A 52 14.00 6.14 -3.71
C THR A 52 14.71 5.39 -2.59
N LEU A 53 14.01 4.49 -1.89
CA LEU A 53 14.62 3.61 -0.89
C LEU A 53 15.61 2.64 -1.53
N THR A 54 16.75 2.45 -0.87
CA THR A 54 17.76 1.49 -1.33
C THR A 54 17.21 0.07 -1.24
N LEU A 55 17.31 -0.71 -2.32
CA LEU A 55 16.90 -2.12 -2.32
C LEU A 55 18.12 -3.02 -2.21
N TYR A 56 18.34 -3.59 -1.02
CA TYR A 56 19.48 -4.42 -0.70
C TYR A 56 19.20 -5.90 -1.00
N GLU A 57 19.31 -6.34 -2.26
CA GLU A 57 18.93 -7.72 -2.65
C GLU A 57 19.66 -8.81 -1.83
N HIS A 58 20.85 -8.54 -1.31
CA HIS A 58 21.58 -9.46 -0.42
C HIS A 58 20.85 -9.78 0.91
N LYS A 59 19.81 -9.01 1.27
CA LYS A 59 18.94 -9.28 2.43
C LYS A 59 17.80 -10.25 2.10
N ALA A 60 17.60 -10.61 0.83
CA ALA A 60 16.56 -11.56 0.42
C ALA A 60 16.84 -12.95 1.02
N LYS A 61 15.83 -13.56 1.64
CA LYS A 61 15.97 -14.83 2.34
C LYS A 61 15.54 -15.99 1.43
N ALA A 62 16.45 -16.92 1.17
CA ALA A 62 16.11 -18.14 0.46
C ALA A 62 15.28 -19.08 1.35
N THR A 63 14.10 -19.47 0.87
CA THR A 63 13.28 -20.53 1.46
C THR A 63 13.82 -21.92 1.10
N ASN A 64 13.35 -22.97 1.77
CA ASN A 64 13.72 -24.36 1.53
C ASN A 64 13.54 -24.82 0.05
N SER A 65 12.63 -24.17 -0.69
CA SER A 65 12.35 -24.42 -2.11
C SER A 65 13.16 -23.52 -3.06
N LYS A 66 14.18 -22.80 -2.57
CA LYS A 66 15.03 -21.83 -3.30
C LYS A 66 14.27 -20.63 -3.89
N ILE A 67 13.06 -20.36 -3.40
CA ILE A 67 12.29 -19.14 -3.69
C ILE A 67 12.70 -18.06 -2.69
N LEU A 68 12.79 -16.81 -3.12
CA LEU A 68 13.23 -15.69 -2.27
C LEU A 68 12.06 -14.98 -1.57
N ASP A 69 12.20 -14.74 -0.27
CA ASP A 69 11.40 -13.80 0.52
C ASP A 69 12.12 -12.44 0.47
N TYR A 70 11.38 -11.39 0.10
CA TYR A 70 11.91 -10.06 -0.19
C TYR A 70 11.54 -9.01 0.88
N SER A 71 10.80 -9.39 1.92
CA SER A 71 10.29 -8.47 2.96
C SER A 71 11.36 -7.63 3.67
N ASP A 72 12.60 -8.13 3.78
CA ASP A 72 13.75 -7.42 4.38
C ASP A 72 14.65 -6.67 3.37
N VAL A 73 14.34 -6.70 2.07
CA VAL A 73 15.17 -6.10 1.02
C VAL A 73 15.07 -4.57 0.94
N PRO A 74 13.88 -3.94 1.08
CA PRO A 74 13.81 -2.49 1.20
C PRO A 74 14.57 -1.97 2.41
N GLU A 75 15.26 -0.86 2.23
CA GLU A 75 15.65 0.03 3.32
C GLU A 75 14.42 0.53 4.08
N ASP A 76 14.56 0.76 5.39
CA ASP A 76 13.45 1.18 6.23
C ASP A 76 13.36 2.72 6.27
N PRO A 77 12.32 3.34 5.67
CA PRO A 77 12.20 4.79 5.65
C PRO A 77 11.97 5.40 7.04
N PHE A 78 11.55 4.61 8.03
CA PHE A 78 11.35 5.08 9.42
C PHE A 78 12.62 4.98 10.27
N GLN A 79 13.66 4.29 9.79
CA GLN A 79 14.99 4.27 10.39
C GLN A 79 16.01 5.10 9.58
N ALA A 80 15.63 5.56 8.38
CA ALA A 80 16.48 6.35 7.49
C ALA A 80 16.73 7.78 8.05
N PRO A 81 17.98 8.28 8.07
CA PRO A 81 18.30 9.59 8.62
C PRO A 81 17.47 10.74 8.03
N GLY A 82 16.84 11.52 8.90
CA GLY A 82 16.10 12.72 8.51
C GLY A 82 14.77 12.48 7.77
N ASN A 83 14.23 11.26 7.79
CA ASN A 83 12.89 10.92 7.28
C ASN A 83 12.67 11.25 5.78
N GLN A 84 13.73 11.44 5.00
CA GLN A 84 13.66 12.05 3.66
C GLN A 84 12.81 11.23 2.67
N SER A 85 12.78 9.91 2.84
CA SER A 85 12.06 8.96 1.99
C SER A 85 10.58 8.74 2.39
N LEU A 86 10.06 9.46 3.38
CA LEU A 86 8.64 9.39 3.78
C LEU A 86 7.77 10.33 2.92
N ILE A 87 6.54 9.88 2.61
CA ILE A 87 5.53 10.78 2.05
C ILE A 87 4.99 11.68 3.17
N PRO A 88 4.90 13.01 2.97
CA PRO A 88 4.40 13.95 3.97
C PRO A 88 2.87 13.92 4.10
N LEU A 89 2.34 12.81 4.61
CA LEU A 89 0.90 12.56 4.79
C LEU A 89 0.26 13.41 5.90
N GLU A 90 1.06 14.03 6.77
CA GLU A 90 0.61 15.09 7.67
C GLU A 90 0.06 16.30 6.90
N LYS A 91 0.41 16.49 5.62
CA LYS A 91 -0.13 17.56 4.75
C LYS A 91 -1.40 17.18 3.96
N ALA A 92 -1.80 15.91 3.97
CA ALA A 92 -2.91 15.40 3.15
C ALA A 92 -4.27 15.46 3.88
N GLU A 93 -5.28 16.06 3.24
CA GLU A 93 -6.65 16.22 3.78
C GLU A 93 -7.58 15.02 3.46
N ALA A 94 -7.16 14.13 2.56
CA ALA A 94 -7.92 12.96 2.13
C ALA A 94 -8.19 11.97 3.28
N GLN A 95 -9.25 11.17 3.15
CA GLN A 95 -9.50 10.03 4.03
C GLN A 95 -8.64 8.83 3.59
N PHE A 96 -8.11 8.04 4.54
CA PHE A 96 -7.25 6.89 4.25
C PHE A 96 -7.88 5.57 4.69
N LEU A 97 -7.77 4.53 3.85
CA LEU A 97 -8.00 3.15 4.23
C LEU A 97 -6.82 2.28 3.79
N PHE A 98 -6.02 1.83 4.76
CA PHE A 98 -4.91 0.89 4.57
C PHE A 98 -5.44 -0.54 4.64
N ILE A 99 -5.04 -1.39 3.70
CA ILE A 99 -5.48 -2.79 3.59
C ILE A 99 -4.22 -3.64 3.42
N VAL A 100 -3.89 -4.47 4.41
CA VAL A 100 -2.58 -5.13 4.50
C VAL A 100 -2.70 -6.62 4.77
N GLY A 101 -1.84 -7.41 4.11
CA GLY A 101 -1.69 -8.83 4.36
C GLY A 101 -0.58 -9.08 5.38
N GLN A 102 -0.89 -9.77 6.49
CA GLN A 102 0.10 -10.05 7.54
C GLN A 102 1.16 -11.09 7.12
N ASP A 103 0.96 -11.77 5.98
CA ASP A 103 1.91 -12.72 5.41
C ASP A 103 2.54 -12.20 4.11
N ASP A 104 2.55 -10.88 3.88
CA ASP A 104 3.21 -10.24 2.74
C ASP A 104 4.73 -10.47 2.76
N ARG A 105 5.23 -11.19 1.76
CA ARG A 105 6.66 -11.55 1.62
C ARG A 105 7.41 -10.74 0.55
N VAL A 106 6.76 -9.71 0.00
CA VAL A 106 7.39 -8.74 -0.90
C VAL A 106 7.84 -7.52 -0.11
N VAL A 107 7.00 -7.05 0.82
CA VAL A 107 7.21 -5.86 1.65
C VAL A 107 6.55 -6.03 3.01
N LYS A 108 7.05 -5.37 4.06
CA LYS A 108 6.44 -5.39 5.40
C LYS A 108 5.21 -4.47 5.47
N SER A 109 4.16 -4.79 4.72
CA SER A 109 3.01 -3.89 4.53
C SER A 109 2.29 -3.52 5.83
N GLU A 110 2.08 -4.47 6.74
CA GLU A 110 1.53 -4.17 8.07
C GLU A 110 2.43 -3.24 8.91
N TYR A 111 3.75 -3.46 8.91
CA TYR A 111 4.69 -2.59 9.62
C TYR A 111 4.63 -1.15 9.09
N TYR A 112 4.78 -0.97 7.77
CA TYR A 112 4.77 0.35 7.17
C TYR A 112 3.42 1.07 7.33
N ALA A 113 2.29 0.35 7.21
CA ALA A 113 0.98 0.95 7.48
C ALA A 113 0.82 1.34 8.96
N THR A 114 1.35 0.53 9.89
CA THR A 114 1.34 0.84 11.33
C THR A 114 2.18 2.08 11.66
N GLU A 115 3.39 2.21 11.11
CA GLU A 115 4.22 3.41 11.33
C GLU A 115 3.62 4.67 10.67
N VAL A 116 2.99 4.54 9.49
CA VAL A 116 2.21 5.65 8.90
C VAL A 116 1.04 6.06 9.81
N CYS A 117 0.28 5.10 10.34
CA CYS A 117 -0.82 5.38 11.28
C CYS A 117 -0.33 6.06 12.56
N LYS A 118 0.79 5.62 13.15
CA LYS A 118 1.43 6.28 14.30
C LYS A 118 1.85 7.72 13.97
N LEU A 119 2.48 7.93 12.81
CA LEU A 119 2.91 9.26 12.37
C LEU A 119 1.72 10.21 12.18
N LEU A 120 0.63 9.73 11.58
CA LEU A 120 -0.62 10.48 11.42
C LEU A 120 -1.23 10.82 12.81
N GLN A 121 -1.34 9.84 13.71
CA GLN A 121 -1.89 10.04 15.05
C GLN A 121 -1.05 11.04 15.88
N ALA A 122 0.28 10.98 15.78
CA ALA A 122 1.19 11.94 16.42
C ALA A 122 1.08 13.37 15.86
N GLN A 123 0.46 13.54 14.69
CA GLN A 123 0.11 14.84 14.09
C GLN A 123 -1.37 15.22 14.31
N GLY A 124 -2.05 14.55 15.25
CA GLY A 124 -3.45 14.85 15.61
C GLY A 124 -4.48 14.42 14.57
N LYS A 125 -4.14 13.48 13.67
CA LYS A 125 -5.05 12.99 12.63
C LYS A 125 -5.80 11.73 13.05
N GLU A 126 -7.07 11.68 12.65
CA GLU A 126 -8.00 10.56 12.88
C GLU A 126 -8.66 10.07 11.57
N ASN A 127 -8.35 10.71 10.44
CA ASN A 127 -8.93 10.46 9.12
C ASN A 127 -8.37 9.20 8.42
N PHE A 128 -8.06 8.14 9.18
CA PHE A 128 -7.51 6.90 8.66
C PHE A 128 -8.09 5.65 9.32
N GLN A 129 -8.09 4.54 8.58
CA GLN A 129 -8.41 3.19 9.06
C GLN A 129 -7.37 2.20 8.53
N ILE A 130 -7.05 1.16 9.31
CA ILE A 130 -6.25 0.01 8.87
C ILE A 130 -7.08 -1.28 8.97
N LEU A 131 -6.91 -2.16 7.98
CA LEU A 131 -7.48 -3.51 7.94
C LEU A 131 -6.34 -4.50 7.71
N SER A 132 -5.89 -5.15 8.78
CA SER A 132 -4.91 -6.24 8.73
C SER A 132 -5.60 -7.59 8.55
N TYR A 133 -5.07 -8.40 7.64
CA TYR A 133 -5.59 -9.73 7.34
C TYR A 133 -4.56 -10.83 7.65
N PRO A 134 -4.77 -11.63 8.71
CA PRO A 134 -3.96 -12.81 9.00
C PRO A 134 -3.93 -13.77 7.82
N GLY A 135 -2.80 -14.45 7.60
CA GLY A 135 -2.65 -15.48 6.56
C GLY A 135 -2.93 -14.98 5.14
N THR A 136 -2.77 -13.68 4.89
CA THR A 136 -3.00 -13.04 3.58
C THR A 136 -1.69 -12.46 3.09
N GLY A 137 -1.30 -12.80 1.86
CA GLY A 137 -0.06 -12.33 1.23
C GLY A 137 -0.20 -10.96 0.55
N HIS A 138 0.77 -10.64 -0.30
CA HIS A 138 0.87 -9.35 -0.98
C HIS A 138 -0.36 -9.00 -1.85
N CYS A 139 -0.83 -9.93 -2.69
CA CYS A 139 -1.80 -9.64 -3.76
C CYS A 139 -3.27 -9.76 -3.32
N ILE A 140 -3.82 -8.75 -2.64
CA ILE A 140 -5.24 -8.71 -2.24
C ILE A 140 -6.12 -8.32 -3.45
N ASP A 141 -6.34 -9.29 -4.33
CA ASP A 141 -7.15 -9.17 -5.54
C ASP A 141 -8.67 -9.12 -5.27
N PRO A 142 -9.52 -8.80 -6.28
CA PRO A 142 -10.97 -8.87 -6.16
C PRO A 142 -11.48 -10.27 -5.75
N PRO A 143 -12.71 -10.38 -5.21
CA PRO A 143 -13.24 -11.64 -4.69
C PRO A 143 -13.18 -12.80 -5.68
N PHE A 144 -12.76 -13.97 -5.17
CA PHE A 144 -12.67 -15.24 -5.89
C PHE A 144 -11.55 -15.33 -6.94
N PHE A 145 -10.65 -14.35 -7.04
CA PHE A 145 -9.38 -14.54 -7.75
C PHE A 145 -8.55 -15.64 -7.05
N PRO A 146 -7.86 -16.51 -7.79
CA PRO A 146 -7.10 -17.61 -7.20
C PRO A 146 -5.87 -17.10 -6.44
N LEU A 147 -5.57 -17.69 -5.28
CA LEU A 147 -4.35 -17.39 -4.54
C LEU A 147 -3.11 -17.71 -5.40
N TYR A 148 -2.22 -16.72 -5.53
CA TYR A 148 -0.94 -16.84 -6.19
C TYR A 148 0.19 -16.63 -5.15
N PRO A 149 0.62 -17.68 -4.43
CA PRO A 149 1.51 -17.52 -3.27
C PRO A 149 2.99 -17.36 -3.66
N ILE A 150 3.33 -17.60 -4.93
CA ILE A 150 4.70 -17.54 -5.47
C ILE A 150 4.68 -16.87 -6.85
N GLY A 151 5.18 -15.64 -6.91
CA GLY A 151 5.20 -14.80 -8.10
C GLY A 151 6.59 -14.54 -8.66
N ASN A 152 6.70 -13.49 -9.47
CA ASN A 152 7.97 -12.86 -9.81
C ASN A 152 8.01 -11.51 -9.08
N HIS A 153 9.15 -11.16 -8.47
CA HIS A 153 9.28 -9.85 -7.82
C HIS A 153 9.14 -8.72 -8.86
N PRO A 154 8.35 -7.66 -8.63
CA PRO A 154 8.10 -6.62 -9.63
C PRO A 154 9.37 -5.90 -10.09
N VAL A 155 10.34 -5.69 -9.20
CA VAL A 155 11.65 -5.08 -9.51
C VAL A 155 12.70 -6.11 -10.00
N PHE A 156 13.04 -7.12 -9.20
CA PHE A 156 14.13 -8.06 -9.53
C PHE A 156 13.79 -9.13 -10.58
N HIS A 157 12.51 -9.28 -10.94
CA HIS A 157 11.98 -10.29 -11.89
C HIS A 157 12.26 -11.77 -11.55
N LYS A 158 12.92 -12.07 -10.43
CA LYS A 158 13.18 -13.41 -9.89
C LYS A 158 11.96 -13.98 -9.16
N ARG A 159 11.92 -15.32 -8.99
CA ARG A 159 10.82 -16.00 -8.27
C ARG A 159 10.79 -15.60 -6.80
N ALA A 160 9.67 -15.04 -6.38
CA ALA A 160 9.44 -14.48 -5.06
C ALA A 160 8.29 -15.21 -4.35
N VAL A 161 8.39 -15.36 -3.03
CA VAL A 161 7.20 -15.63 -2.21
C VAL A 161 6.34 -14.38 -2.21
N LEU A 162 5.04 -14.53 -2.42
CA LEU A 162 4.03 -13.46 -2.22
C LEU A 162 3.26 -13.68 -0.92
N GLY A 163 3.20 -14.93 -0.43
CA GLY A 163 2.55 -15.32 0.82
C GLY A 163 1.07 -15.64 0.66
N GLY A 164 0.43 -15.95 1.77
CA GLY A 164 -1.00 -16.24 1.88
C GLY A 164 -1.34 -17.73 2.03
N GLU A 165 -2.39 -17.99 2.81
CA GLU A 165 -3.08 -19.29 2.94
C GLU A 165 -4.44 -19.18 2.25
N LEU A 166 -4.82 -20.19 1.44
CA LEU A 166 -5.96 -20.13 0.52
C LEU A 166 -7.29 -19.72 1.16
N ARG A 167 -7.62 -20.25 2.34
CA ARG A 167 -8.87 -19.97 3.06
C ARG A 167 -8.86 -18.61 3.74
N ALA A 168 -7.75 -18.21 4.35
CA ALA A 168 -7.59 -16.89 4.95
C ALA A 168 -7.63 -15.80 3.87
N TYR A 169 -6.86 -15.99 2.79
CA TYR A 169 -6.81 -15.15 1.60
C TYR A 169 -8.19 -14.92 0.96
N SER A 170 -8.94 -15.99 0.67
CA SER A 170 -10.26 -15.88 0.04
C SER A 170 -11.26 -15.10 0.90
N LYS A 171 -11.21 -15.26 2.23
CA LYS A 171 -11.98 -14.43 3.18
C LYS A 171 -11.54 -12.96 3.16
N ALA A 172 -10.23 -12.71 3.07
CA ALA A 172 -9.67 -11.38 3.02
C ALA A 172 -10.13 -10.60 1.79
N GLN A 173 -10.10 -11.20 0.58
CA GLN A 173 -10.62 -10.59 -0.64
C GLN A 173 -12.09 -10.14 -0.48
N VAL A 174 -12.95 -11.05 -0.02
CA VAL A 174 -14.41 -10.80 0.13
C VAL A 174 -14.68 -9.66 1.10
N HIS A 175 -13.95 -9.60 2.23
CA HIS A 175 -14.11 -8.53 3.21
C HIS A 175 -13.47 -7.21 2.73
N ALA A 176 -12.26 -7.24 2.17
CA ALA A 176 -11.60 -6.04 1.66
C ALA A 176 -12.45 -5.37 0.57
N TRP A 177 -13.01 -6.16 -0.36
CA TRP A 177 -13.84 -5.63 -1.45
C TRP A 177 -15.15 -4.99 -0.99
N SER A 178 -15.76 -5.44 0.11
CA SER A 178 -16.93 -4.78 0.68
C SER A 178 -16.55 -3.51 1.45
N GLN A 179 -15.42 -3.52 2.17
CA GLN A 179 -14.91 -2.35 2.89
C GLN A 179 -14.46 -1.23 1.93
N ILE A 180 -13.76 -1.54 0.83
CA ILE A 180 -13.39 -0.59 -0.23
C ILE A 180 -14.64 0.11 -0.79
N GLN A 181 -15.69 -0.66 -1.09
CA GLN A 181 -16.95 -0.10 -1.59
C GLN A 181 -17.66 0.76 -0.54
N ALA A 182 -17.71 0.34 0.72
CA ALA A 182 -18.34 1.09 1.80
C ALA A 182 -17.60 2.42 2.05
N PHE A 183 -16.27 2.38 2.06
CA PHE A 183 -15.40 3.54 2.22
C PHE A 183 -15.61 4.57 1.11
N PHE A 184 -15.55 4.17 -0.17
CA PHE A 184 -15.81 5.12 -1.26
C PHE A 184 -17.26 5.61 -1.29
N LYS A 185 -18.27 4.78 -0.97
CA LYS A 185 -19.69 5.23 -0.87
C LYS A 185 -19.94 6.22 0.28
N LYS A 186 -19.10 6.20 1.33
CA LYS A 186 -19.17 7.12 2.46
C LYS A 186 -18.50 8.48 2.17
N HIS A 187 -17.54 8.51 1.24
CA HIS A 187 -16.63 9.64 1.08
C HIS A 187 -16.62 10.29 -0.32
N LEU A 188 -17.45 9.86 -1.27
CA LEU A 188 -17.51 10.40 -2.65
C LEU A 188 -18.91 10.85 -3.09
#